data_AF-A0A7S7UD26-F1
#
_entry.id   AF-A0A7S7UD26-F1
#
_cell.length_a   1.000
_cell.length_b   1.000
_cell.length_c   1.000
_cell.angle_alpha   90.00
_cell.angle_beta   90.00
_cell.angle_gamma   90.00
#
_symmetry.space_group_name_H-M   'P 1'
#
loop_
_entity.id
_entity.type
_entity.pdbx_description
1 polymer ?
#
loop_
_entity_poly.entity_id
_entity_poly.type
_entity_poly.pdbx_seq_one_letter_code
_entity_poly.pdbx_strand_id
1 'polypeptide(L)'
;MEFIRGNRAIRDHLADGRDLLLFEATKSKGNYRYVECFAFAGWEMKNAPDREGKLRKAIVFELVPISEAAPAPEASEEKVTLKESRSRS
;
A
#
# COMPACT_ATOMS: atom_id res chain seq x y z
N MET A 1 -21.92 2.39 -3.22
CA MET A 1 -20.51 1.94 -3.16
C MET A 1 -19.77 2.99 -2.34
N GLU A 2 -19.16 2.58 -1.24
CA GLU A 2 -18.63 3.49 -0.21
C GLU A 2 -17.20 3.08 0.17
N PHE A 3 -16.42 4.03 0.68
CA PHE A 3 -15.08 3.80 1.22
C PHE A 3 -15.17 3.20 2.62
N ILE A 4 -15.53 1.91 2.70
CA ILE A 4 -15.55 1.15 3.94
C ILE A 4 -14.53 0.02 3.90
N ARG A 5 -13.96 -0.34 5.05
CA ARG A 5 -13.00 -1.45 5.22
C ARG A 5 -11.81 -1.34 4.24
N GLY A 6 -11.66 -2.30 3.32
CA GLY A 6 -10.55 -2.35 2.37
C GLY A 6 -10.47 -1.12 1.45
N ASN A 7 -11.60 -0.59 1.00
CA ASN A 7 -11.60 0.62 0.17
C ASN A 7 -11.04 1.83 0.94
N ARG A 8 -11.40 1.95 2.22
CA ARG A 8 -10.84 2.98 3.11
C ARG A 8 -9.35 2.75 3.32
N ALA A 9 -8.96 1.50 3.61
CA ALA A 9 -7.57 1.15 3.84
C ALA A 9 -6.66 1.50 2.65
N ILE A 10 -7.14 1.36 1.41
CA ILE A 10 -6.37 1.78 0.22
C ILE A 10 -6.22 3.30 0.17
N ARG A 11 -7.31 4.04 0.37
CA ARG A 11 -7.31 5.51 0.31
C ARG A 11 -6.46 6.14 1.42
N ASP A 12 -6.61 5.65 2.64
CA ASP A 12 -6.04 6.25 3.84
C ASP A 12 -4.70 5.59 4.25
N HIS A 13 -4.14 4.68 3.45
CA HIS A 13 -2.95 3.88 3.82
C HIS A 13 -1.76 4.74 4.31
N LEU A 14 -1.47 5.87 3.65
CA LEU A 14 -0.40 6.79 4.07
C LEU A 14 -0.67 7.40 5.45
N ALA A 15 -1.92 7.82 5.70
CA ALA A 15 -2.31 8.41 6.98
C ALA A 15 -2.30 7.35 8.11
N ASP A 16 -2.62 6.10 7.77
CA ASP A 16 -2.58 4.96 8.68
C ASP A 16 -1.14 4.40 8.85
N GLY A 17 -0.14 4.92 8.13
CA GLY A 17 1.25 4.47 8.18
C GLY A 17 1.46 3.05 7.65
N ARG A 18 0.73 2.66 6.59
CA ARG A 18 0.76 1.32 6.00
C ARG A 18 1.16 1.37 4.54
N ASP A 19 1.93 0.37 4.11
CA ASP A 19 2.27 0.18 2.70
C ASP A 19 1.15 -0.55 1.94
N LEU A 20 0.93 -0.17 0.68
CA LEU A 20 0.09 -0.93 -0.24
C LEU A 20 0.94 -1.88 -1.08
N LEU A 21 0.92 -3.15 -0.68
CA LEU A 21 1.58 -4.22 -1.40
C LEU A 21 0.67 -4.79 -2.50
N LEU A 22 1.12 -4.73 -3.75
CA LEU A 22 0.39 -5.30 -4.89
C LEU A 22 0.82 -6.74 -5.15
N PHE A 23 -0.16 -7.63 -5.31
CA PHE A 23 0.06 -9.03 -5.67
C PHE A 23 -0.72 -9.40 -6.92
N GLU A 24 -0.06 -10.12 -7.84
CA GLU A 24 -0.69 -10.70 -9.01
C GLU A 24 -1.04 -12.17 -8.73
N ALA A 25 -2.28 -12.57 -9.01
CA ALA A 25 -2.68 -13.97 -8.97
C ALA A 25 -2.01 -14.74 -10.11
N THR A 26 -1.32 -15.84 -9.79
CA THR A 26 -0.72 -16.69 -10.83
C THR A 26 -1.75 -17.69 -11.39
N LYS A 27 -1.39 -18.40 -12.47
CA LYS A 27 -2.22 -19.46 -13.06
C LYS A 27 -2.56 -20.59 -12.08
N SER A 28 -1.73 -20.80 -11.06
CA SER A 28 -1.98 -21.79 -10.03
C SER A 28 -2.80 -21.18 -8.90
N LYS A 29 -3.92 -21.82 -8.55
CA LYS A 29 -4.81 -21.37 -7.47
C LYS A 29 -4.04 -21.29 -6.15
N GLY A 30 -4.15 -20.15 -5.47
CA GLY A 30 -3.51 -19.92 -4.18
C GLY A 30 -2.08 -19.39 -4.25
N ASN A 31 -1.48 -19.34 -5.45
CA ASN A 31 -0.15 -18.76 -5.64
C ASN A 31 -0.27 -17.32 -6.13
N TYR A 32 0.39 -16.42 -5.40
CA TYR A 32 0.44 -14.99 -5.70
C TYR A 32 1.89 -14.58 -5.87
N ARG A 33 2.14 -13.67 -6.82
CA ARG A 33 3.44 -13.04 -7.02
C ARG A 33 3.38 -11.63 -6.45
N TYR A 34 4.29 -11.31 -5.56
CA TYR A 34 4.50 -9.93 -5.14
C TYR A 34 4.99 -9.12 -6.36
N VAL A 35 4.35 -7.97 -6.60
CA VAL A 35 4.72 -7.05 -7.68
C VAL A 35 5.62 -5.98 -7.10
N GLU A 36 5.04 -5.04 -6.33
CA GLU A 36 5.77 -3.95 -5.68
C GLU A 36 4.87 -3.23 -4.65
N CYS A 37 5.43 -2.24 -3.95
CA CYS A 37 4.68 -1.26 -3.17
C CYS A 37 4.17 -0.12 -4.06
N PHE A 38 2.96 0.33 -3.78
CA PHE A 38 2.31 1.44 -4.48
C PHE A 38 1.83 2.51 -3.49
N ALA A 39 1.67 3.73 -3.97
CA ALA A 39 0.97 4.80 -3.30
C ALA A 39 -0.35 5.11 -4.00
N PHE A 40 -1.37 5.44 -3.21
CA PHE A 40 -2.65 5.95 -3.69
C PHE A 40 -2.47 7.35 -4.32
N ALA A 41 -2.85 7.50 -5.59
CA ALA A 41 -2.78 8.76 -6.32
C ALA A 41 -4.17 9.35 -6.59
N GLY A 42 -5.16 8.51 -6.84
CA GLY A 42 -6.50 8.96 -7.23
C GLY A 42 -7.53 7.83 -7.25
N TRP A 43 -8.79 8.19 -7.44
CA TRP A 43 -9.86 7.24 -7.70
C TRP A 43 -10.93 7.85 -8.60
N GLU A 44 -11.61 6.98 -9.32
CA GLU A 44 -12.78 7.33 -10.12
C GLU A 44 -13.91 6.32 -9.91
N MET A 45 -15.13 6.71 -10.29
CA MET A 45 -16.30 5.84 -10.27
C MET A 45 -16.67 5.44 -11.67
N LYS A 46 -16.65 4.14 -11.95
CA LYS A 46 -17.07 3.58 -13.23
C LYS A 46 -18.22 2.60 -13.05
N ASN A 47 -19.10 2.54 -14.04
CA ASN A 47 -20.09 1.48 -14.12
C ASN A 47 -19.39 0.23 -14.66
N ALA A 48 -19.36 -0.83 -13.86
CA ALA A 48 -18.75 -2.10 -14.24
C ALA A 48 -19.73 -3.24 -13.93
N PRO A 49 -19.73 -4.32 -14.74
CA PRO A 49 -20.50 -5.50 -14.43
C PRO A 49 -19.97 -6.17 -13.15
N ASP A 50 -20.88 -6.67 -12.32
CA ASP A 50 -20.52 -7.53 -11.20
C ASP A 50 -20.32 -9.00 -11.63
N ARG A 51 -20.18 -9.90 -10.65
CA ARG A 51 -20.01 -11.34 -10.92
C ARG A 51 -21.22 -11.98 -11.62
N GLU A 52 -22.39 -11.35 -11.55
CA GLU A 52 -23.63 -11.77 -12.20
C GLU A 52 -23.90 -11.00 -13.51
N GLY A 53 -22.98 -10.10 -13.92
CA GLY A 53 -23.12 -9.25 -15.11
C GLY A 53 -24.00 -8.02 -14.92
N LYS A 54 -24.48 -7.74 -13.70
CA LYS A 54 -25.30 -6.55 -13.42
C LYS A 54 -24.41 -5.33 -13.28
N LEU A 55 -24.79 -4.23 -13.94
CA LEU A 55 -24.05 -2.98 -13.83
C LEU A 55 -24.14 -2.42 -12.40
N ARG A 56 -22.98 -2.17 -11.80
CA ARG A 56 -22.86 -1.49 -10.51
C ARG A 56 -21.78 -0.43 -10.58
N LYS A 57 -21.87 0.55 -9.68
CA LYS A 57 -20.77 1.50 -9.45
C LYS A 57 -19.58 0.76 -8.81
N ALA A 58 -18.44 0.81 -9.47
CA ALA A 58 -17.16 0.30 -9.01
C ALA A 58 -16.18 1.47 -8.81
N ILE A 59 -15.30 1.32 -7.82
CA ILE A 59 -14.19 2.26 -7.58
C ILE A 59 -13.00 1.72 -8.36
N VAL A 60 -12.41 2.57 -9.20
CA VAL A 60 -11.13 2.29 -9.86
C VAL A 60 -10.08 3.14 -9.17
N PHE A 61 -9.04 2.50 -8.65
CA PHE A 61 -7.94 3.17 -7.98
C PHE A 61 -6.82 3.45 -8.98
N GLU A 62 -6.32 4.68 -8.95
CA GLU A 62 -5.08 5.07 -9.60
C GLU A 62 -3.96 4.95 -8.57
N LEU A 63 -3.00 4.08 -8.87
CA LEU A 63 -1.88 3.75 -8.00
C LEU A 63 -0.57 4.04 -8.73
N VAL A 64 0.40 4.59 -8.02
CA VAL A 64 1.75 4.86 -8.55
C VAL A 64 2.79 4.02 -7.81
N PRO A 65 3.81 3.45 -8.48
CA PRO A 65 4.88 2.71 -7.81
C PRO A 65 5.63 3.61 -6.82
N ILE A 66 5.95 3.09 -5.63
CA ILE A 66 6.73 3.87 -4.66
C ILE A 66 8.17 4.09 -5.17
N SER A 67 8.71 3.20 -6.01
CA SER A 67 10.02 3.43 -6.65
C SER A 67 10.07 4.67 -7.54
N GLU A 68 8.92 5.10 -8.08
CA GLU A 68 8.79 6.33 -8.87
C GLU A 68 8.37 7.54 -8.02
N ALA A 69 7.77 7.30 -6.85
CA ALA A 69 7.48 8.34 -5.87
C ALA A 69 8.77 8.72 -5.14
N ALA A 70 9.24 9.95 -5.33
CA ALA A 70 10.45 10.45 -4.67
C ALA A 70 10.44 10.09 -3.17
N PRO A 71 11.57 9.63 -2.60
CA PRO A 71 11.60 9.09 -1.25
C PRO A 71 11.08 10.15 -0.27
N ALA A 72 10.10 9.76 0.55
CA ALA A 72 9.80 10.49 1.78
C ALA A 72 11.10 10.57 2.60
N PRO A 73 11.40 11.69 3.27
CA PRO A 73 12.61 11.79 4.08
C PRO A 73 12.62 10.64 5.09
N GLU A 74 13.62 9.78 4.96
CA GLU A 74 13.86 8.64 5.83
C GLU A 74 13.75 9.13 7.27
N ALA A 75 12.79 8.59 8.02
CA ALA A 75 12.75 8.77 9.45
C ALA A 75 14.11 8.29 9.97
N SER A 76 14.91 9.22 10.47
CA SER A 76 16.25 8.97 10.97
C SER A 76 16.17 7.92 12.06
N GLU A 77 16.54 6.68 11.73
CA GLU A 77 16.93 5.69 12.72
C GLU A 77 18.17 6.24 13.44
N GLU A 78 17.92 6.89 14.57
CA GLU A 78 18.97 7.29 15.50
C GLU A 78 19.67 6.01 15.96
N LYS A 79 20.80 5.69 15.32
CA LYS A 79 21.72 4.66 15.78
C LYS A 79 22.22 5.07 17.16
N VAL A 80 21.56 4.57 18.21
CA VAL A 80 22.08 4.63 19.57
C VAL A 80 23.41 3.89 19.59
N THR A 81 24.49 4.66 19.53
CA THR A 81 25.85 4.19 19.64
C THR A 81 26.13 3.90 21.11
N LEU A 82 25.92 2.66 21.54
CA LEU A 82 26.39 2.21 22.84
C LEU A 82 27.91 2.00 22.78
N LYS A 83 28.67 3.11 22.89
CA LYS A 83 30.11 3.07 23.13
C LYS A 83 30.35 2.89 24.63
N GLU A 84 31.06 1.81 24.94
CA GLU A 84 31.74 1.51 26.19
C GLU A 84 32.28 2.75 26.93
N SER A 85 32.02 2.82 28.24
CA SER A 85 32.87 3.53 29.18
C SER A 85 33.38 2.57 30.24
N ARG A 86 34.62 2.12 30.07
CA ARG A 86 35.46 1.60 31.14
C ARG A 86 35.68 2.69 32.19
N SER A 87 35.36 2.42 33.44
CA SER A 87 36.01 3.00 34.64
C SER A 87 35.75 2.03 35.79
N ARG A 88 36.71 1.19 36.19
CA ARG A 88 37.68 1.46 37.27
C ARG A 88 37.06 2.22 38.45
N SER A 89 36.65 1.48 39.47
CA SER A 89 36.99 1.73 40.88
C SER A 89 36.86 0.41 41.64
#